data_AF-A0AA91PZQ1-F1
#
_entry.id   AF-A0AA91PZQ1-F1
#
_cell.length_a   1.000
_cell.length_b   1.000
_cell.length_c   1.000
_cell.angle_alpha   90.00
_cell.angle_beta   90.00
_cell.angle_gamma   90.00
#
_symmetry.space_group_name_H-M   'P 1'
#
loop_
_entity.id
_entity.type
_entity.pdbx_description
1 polymer ?
#
loop_
_entity_poly.entity_id
_entity_poly.type
_entity_poly.pdbx_seq_one_letter_code
_entity_poly.pdbx_strand_id
1 'polypeptide(L)'
;MPSEKKTNLNSVSELKLTSDEALPQVMESLGYEQSFTFSDIKLALGYVTVAIAALLFYIDKKFSFNETYYVVAGLIALYGLVSLVMYYLNSHPNLKNTTYVGYNKSNQKITVHTWCTKYDPIYNVKIVLDDKRDGANSGALAFNKFFDEFGYLNRQEFSNLVSGLVEKKEQ
;
A
#
# COMPACT_ATOMS: atom_id res chain seq x y z
N MET A 1 -19.70 9.88 -15.85
CA MET A 1 -18.53 10.55 -15.23
C MET A 1 -18.58 10.22 -13.75
N PRO A 2 -17.58 9.55 -13.16
CA PRO A 2 -17.62 9.27 -11.73
C PRO A 2 -17.62 10.61 -10.99
N SER A 3 -18.65 10.82 -10.16
CA SER A 3 -18.86 12.00 -9.34
C SER A 3 -17.56 12.36 -8.62
N GLU A 4 -17.06 13.58 -8.83
CA GLU A 4 -15.86 14.03 -8.14
C GLU A 4 -16.13 14.05 -6.64
N LYS A 5 -15.34 13.28 -5.89
CA LYS A 5 -15.49 13.12 -4.45
C LYS A 5 -15.02 14.40 -3.79
N LYS A 6 -15.98 15.16 -3.23
CA LYS A 6 -15.67 16.32 -2.40
C LYS A 6 -14.91 15.85 -1.17
N THR A 7 -13.71 16.38 -0.99
CA THR A 7 -12.78 15.97 0.07
C THR A 7 -12.70 17.06 1.13
N ASN A 8 -12.63 16.70 2.42
CA ASN A 8 -12.46 17.68 3.48
C ASN A 8 -11.02 18.24 3.45
N LEU A 9 -10.90 19.53 3.10
CA LEU A 9 -9.61 20.23 3.05
C LEU A 9 -8.89 20.31 4.41
N ASN A 10 -9.64 20.22 5.51
CA ASN A 10 -9.06 20.26 6.86
C ASN A 10 -8.54 18.90 7.33
N SER A 11 -8.83 17.83 6.59
CA SER A 11 -8.40 16.47 6.92
C SER A 11 -7.26 16.05 6.00
N VAL A 12 -6.03 16.16 6.50
CA VAL A 12 -4.82 15.68 5.80
C VAL A 12 -4.95 14.20 5.41
N SER A 13 -5.62 13.41 6.24
CA SER A 13 -5.89 12.00 5.97
C SER A 13 -6.82 11.79 4.78
N GLU A 14 -7.88 12.59 4.65
CA GLU A 14 -8.80 12.51 3.51
C GLU A 14 -8.14 13.03 2.22
N LEU A 15 -7.39 14.12 2.30
CA LEU A 15 -6.61 14.65 1.17
C LEU A 15 -5.63 13.61 0.63
N LYS A 16 -4.89 12.94 1.54
CA LYS A 16 -4.01 11.83 1.19
C LYS A 16 -4.79 10.70 0.52
N LEU A 17 -5.90 10.26 1.13
CA LEU A 17 -6.71 9.17 0.60
C LEU A 17 -7.20 9.45 -0.82
N THR A 18 -7.77 10.63 -1.08
CA THR A 18 -8.26 11.00 -2.41
C THR A 18 -7.11 11.11 -3.42
N SER A 19 -5.92 11.55 -2.99
CA SER A 19 -4.72 11.59 -3.84
C SER A 19 -4.21 10.18 -4.18
N ASP A 20 -4.18 9.30 -3.19
CA ASP A 20 -3.80 7.89 -3.36
C ASP A 20 -4.80 7.15 -4.27
N GLU A 21 -6.11 7.44 -4.17
CA GLU A 21 -7.17 6.88 -5.03
C GLU A 21 -7.02 7.30 -6.50
N ALA A 22 -6.49 8.49 -6.77
CA ALA A 22 -6.26 9.00 -8.12
C ALA A 22 -4.92 8.55 -8.74
N LEU A 23 -3.98 8.09 -7.90
CA LEU A 23 -2.63 7.73 -8.32
C LEU A 23 -2.57 6.58 -9.37
N PRO A 24 -3.35 5.48 -9.26
CA PRO A 24 -3.35 4.42 -10.26
C PRO A 24 -3.75 4.91 -11.65
N GLN A 25 -4.76 5.77 -11.75
CA GLN A 25 -5.23 6.31 -13.02
C GLN A 25 -4.16 7.17 -13.72
N VAL A 26 -3.40 7.95 -12.93
CA VAL A 26 -2.26 8.72 -13.46
C VAL A 26 -1.15 7.78 -13.93
N MET A 27 -0.81 6.76 -13.14
CA MET A 27 0.24 5.80 -13.51
C MET A 27 -0.13 4.96 -14.73
N GLU A 28 -1.40 4.60 -14.88
CA GLU A 28 -1.93 3.92 -16.07
C GLU A 28 -1.78 4.80 -17.31
N SER A 29 -2.05 6.11 -17.20
CA SER A 29 -1.83 7.06 -18.30
C SER A 29 -0.36 7.20 -18.71
N LEU A 30 0.57 6.91 -17.78
CA LEU A 30 2.02 6.84 -18.02
C LEU A 30 2.49 5.47 -18.54
N GLY A 31 1.58 4.49 -18.69
CA GLY A 31 1.89 3.17 -19.23
C GLY A 31 2.33 2.12 -18.20
N TYR A 32 2.14 2.39 -16.91
CA TYR A 32 2.39 1.39 -15.86
C TYR A 32 1.11 0.63 -15.50
N GLU A 33 1.22 -0.70 -15.45
CA GLU A 33 0.14 -1.58 -15.01
C GLU A 33 0.27 -1.87 -13.51
N GLN A 34 -0.81 -1.70 -12.75
CA GLN A 34 -0.81 -1.89 -11.30
C GLN A 34 -0.69 -3.37 -10.92
N SER A 35 0.17 -3.67 -9.96
CA SER A 35 0.30 -5.01 -9.36
C SER A 35 -0.37 -5.08 -8.00
N PHE A 36 -1.25 -6.06 -7.83
CA PHE A 36 -1.95 -6.35 -6.57
C PHE A 36 -1.30 -7.45 -5.74
N THR A 37 -0.19 -8.02 -6.19
CA THR A 37 0.45 -9.20 -5.57
C THR A 37 0.74 -9.00 -4.09
N PHE A 38 1.17 -7.81 -3.66
CA PHE A 38 1.42 -7.52 -2.25
C PHE A 38 0.14 -7.55 -1.39
N SER A 39 -0.98 -7.06 -1.95
CA SER A 39 -2.29 -7.13 -1.31
C SER A 39 -2.76 -8.58 -1.21
N ASP A 40 -2.61 -9.35 -2.29
CA ASP A 40 -3.02 -10.74 -2.35
C ASP A 40 -2.25 -11.61 -1.36
N ILE A 41 -0.94 -11.38 -1.19
CA ILE A 41 -0.12 -12.07 -0.19
C ILE A 41 -0.63 -11.80 1.23
N LYS A 42 -0.93 -10.54 1.56
CA LYS A 42 -1.47 -10.18 2.88
C LYS A 42 -2.83 -10.82 3.13
N LEU A 43 -3.69 -10.83 2.10
CA LEU A 43 -5.00 -11.45 2.16
C LEU A 43 -4.87 -12.97 2.38
N ALA A 44 -4.02 -13.64 1.61
CA ALA A 44 -3.75 -15.07 1.75
C ALA A 44 -3.21 -15.42 3.15
N LEU A 45 -2.26 -14.64 3.68
CA LEU A 45 -1.75 -14.83 5.05
C LEU A 45 -2.87 -14.67 6.10
N GLY A 46 -3.77 -13.69 5.91
CA GLY A 46 -4.95 -13.54 6.75
C GLY A 46 -5.85 -14.78 6.73
N TYR A 47 -6.16 -15.32 5.55
CA TYR A 47 -6.94 -16.54 5.42
C TYR A 47 -6.29 -17.76 6.09
N VAL A 48 -4.96 -17.88 6.04
CA VAL A 48 -4.23 -18.94 6.75
C VAL A 48 -4.45 -18.84 8.27
N THR A 49 -4.44 -17.63 8.85
CA THR A 49 -4.70 -17.46 10.29
C THR A 49 -6.11 -17.90 10.69
N VAL A 50 -7.11 -17.59 9.85
CA VAL A 50 -8.50 -18.02 10.06
C VAL A 50 -8.64 -19.54 9.96
N ALA A 51 -7.95 -20.17 8.99
CA ALA A 51 -7.92 -21.62 8.85
C ALA A 51 -7.31 -22.31 10.09
N ILE A 52 -6.21 -21.78 10.64
CA ILE A 52 -5.59 -22.29 11.87
C ILE A 52 -6.58 -22.18 13.04
N ALA A 53 -7.28 -21.05 13.19
CA ALA A 53 -8.29 -20.88 14.24
C ALA A 53 -9.45 -21.86 14.11
N ALA A 54 -9.95 -22.10 12.89
CA ALA A 54 -11.00 -23.07 12.63
C ALA A 54 -10.56 -24.51 12.95
N LEU A 55 -9.31 -24.88 12.62
CA LEU A 55 -8.75 -26.19 12.96
C LEU A 55 -8.59 -26.37 14.47
N LEU A 56 -8.10 -25.35 15.18
CA LEU A 56 -8.02 -25.37 16.64
C LEU A 56 -9.39 -25.59 17.28
N PHE A 57 -10.40 -24.85 16.82
CA PHE A 57 -11.77 -24.98 17.32
C PHE A 57 -12.37 -26.37 17.03
N TYR A 58 -12.10 -26.93 15.85
CA TYR A 58 -12.56 -28.26 15.48
C TYR A 58 -11.94 -29.36 16.36
N ILE A 59 -10.63 -29.24 16.61
CA ILE A 59 -9.88 -30.15 17.47
C ILE A 59 -10.42 -30.11 18.90
N ASP A 60 -10.58 -28.91 19.46
CA ASP A 60 -11.05 -28.70 20.83
C ASP A 60 -12.45 -29.27 21.05
N LYS A 61 -13.31 -29.20 20.03
CA LYS A 61 -14.67 -29.77 20.09
C LYS A 61 -14.71 -31.30 20.09
N LYS A 62 -13.73 -31.97 19.50
CA LYS A 62 -13.80 -33.41 19.20
C LYS A 62 -12.92 -34.28 20.09
N PHE A 63 -11.85 -33.74 20.66
CA PHE A 63 -10.85 -34.49 21.42
C PHE A 63 -10.63 -33.91 22.81
N SER A 64 -10.19 -34.76 23.75
CA SER A 64 -9.77 -34.29 25.07
C SER A 64 -8.36 -33.67 25.00
N PHE A 65 -8.17 -32.56 25.72
CA PHE A 65 -6.96 -31.74 25.68
C PHE A 65 -5.63 -32.52 25.85
N ASN A 66 -5.62 -33.57 26.68
CA ASN A 66 -4.41 -34.36 26.94
C ASN A 66 -3.87 -35.09 25.70
N GLU A 67 -4.73 -35.54 24.79
CA GLU A 67 -4.27 -36.26 23.59
C GLU A 67 -3.84 -35.29 22.48
N THR A 68 -4.36 -34.06 22.48
CA THR A 68 -4.11 -33.10 21.40
C THR A 68 -3.15 -31.97 21.77
N TYR A 69 -2.56 -32.01 22.97
CA TYR A 69 -1.62 -31.00 23.46
C TYR A 69 -0.49 -30.68 22.46
N TYR A 70 0.20 -31.70 21.95
CA TYR A 70 1.31 -31.49 21.00
C TYR A 70 0.85 -30.93 19.65
N VAL A 71 -0.35 -31.29 19.21
CA VAL A 71 -0.94 -30.78 17.96
C VAL A 71 -1.33 -29.32 18.14
N VAL A 72 -2.04 -28.98 19.23
CA VAL A 72 -2.41 -27.60 19.57
C VAL A 72 -1.17 -26.72 19.72
N ALA A 73 -0.14 -27.20 20.43
CA ALA A 73 1.14 -26.49 20.56
C ALA A 73 1.80 -26.25 19.18
N GLY A 74 1.75 -27.24 18.28
CA GLY A 74 2.21 -27.09 16.91
C GLY A 74 1.43 -26.03 16.11
N LEU A 75 0.09 -26.00 16.22
CA LEU A 75 -0.74 -24.98 15.55
C LEU A 75 -0.47 -23.57 16.09
N ILE A 76 -0.25 -23.43 17.40
CA ILE A 76 0.12 -22.14 18.02
C ILE A 76 1.49 -21.68 17.52
N ALA A 77 2.47 -22.59 17.44
CA ALA A 77 3.79 -22.27 16.90
C ALA A 77 3.70 -21.84 15.43
N LEU A 78 2.90 -22.53 14.62
CA LEU A 78 2.64 -22.16 13.22
C LEU A 78 1.98 -20.78 13.11
N TYR A 79 0.97 -20.49 13.94
CA TYR A 79 0.34 -19.18 14.00
C TYR A 79 1.35 -18.08 14.37
N GLY A 80 2.25 -18.34 15.32
CA GLY A 80 3.34 -17.44 15.67
C GLY A 80 4.27 -17.14 14.49
N LEU A 81 4.65 -18.16 13.72
CA LEU A 81 5.47 -18.00 12.51
C LEU A 81 4.75 -17.16 11.45
N VAL A 82 3.48 -17.45 11.17
CA VAL A 82 2.67 -16.67 10.21
C VAL A 82 2.57 -15.21 10.66
N SER A 83 2.34 -14.98 11.96
CA SER A 83 2.27 -13.63 12.54
C SER A 83 3.60 -12.88 12.43
N LEU A 84 4.73 -13.58 12.61
CA LEU A 84 6.07 -13.00 12.45
C LEU A 84 6.36 -12.62 11.00
N VAL A 85 5.98 -13.46 10.03
CA VAL A 85 6.07 -13.13 8.60
C VAL A 85 5.21 -11.90 8.29
N MET A 86 3.99 -11.82 8.81
CA MET A 86 3.10 -10.68 8.65
C MET A 86 3.70 -9.40 9.26
N TYR A 87 4.30 -9.50 10.45
CA TYR A 87 5.00 -8.40 11.10
C TYR A 87 6.20 -7.94 10.28
N TYR A 88 6.99 -8.87 9.73
CA TYR A 88 8.12 -8.57 8.86
C TYR A 88 7.65 -7.81 7.61
N LEU A 89 6.64 -8.32 6.89
CA LEU A 89 6.12 -7.67 5.68
C LEU A 89 5.59 -6.25 5.92
N ASN A 90 5.02 -5.96 7.09
CA ASN A 90 4.51 -4.62 7.41
C ASN A 90 5.59 -3.69 7.97
N SER A 91 6.57 -4.21 8.69
CA SER A 91 7.62 -3.42 9.34
C SER A 91 8.84 -3.18 8.44
N HIS A 92 9.00 -3.98 7.39
CA HIS A 92 10.17 -3.91 6.54
C HIS A 92 10.23 -2.55 5.82
N PRO A 93 11.35 -1.81 5.92
CA PRO A 93 11.45 -0.44 5.41
C PRO A 93 11.26 -0.37 3.90
N ASN A 94 11.51 -1.46 3.15
CA ASN A 94 11.27 -1.54 1.70
C ASN A 94 9.79 -1.63 1.30
N LEU A 95 8.92 -2.04 2.23
CA LEU A 95 7.49 -2.27 1.99
C LEU A 95 6.60 -1.27 2.76
N LYS A 96 7.20 -0.45 3.62
CA LYS A 96 6.50 0.57 4.40
C LYS A 96 6.00 1.69 3.50
N ASN A 97 4.75 2.10 3.71
CA ASN A 97 4.07 3.17 2.96
C ASN A 97 4.02 2.96 1.44
N THR A 98 4.12 1.72 0.96
CA THR A 98 3.95 1.41 -0.45
C THR A 98 2.48 1.57 -0.81
N THR A 99 2.17 2.64 -1.55
CA THR A 99 0.80 2.97 -1.97
C THR A 99 0.52 2.39 -3.36
N TYR A 100 1.54 2.34 -4.23
CA TYR A 100 1.40 1.81 -5.58
C TYR A 100 2.64 1.00 -5.97
N VAL A 101 2.40 -0.14 -6.62
CA VAL A 101 3.42 -0.94 -7.30
C VAL A 101 2.89 -1.19 -8.70
N GLY A 102 3.72 -0.96 -9.71
CA GLY A 102 3.34 -1.26 -11.08
C GLY A 102 4.53 -1.68 -11.94
N TYR A 103 4.22 -2.17 -13.13
CA TYR A 103 5.21 -2.63 -14.10
C TYR A 103 5.00 -1.90 -15.42
N ASN A 104 6.09 -1.45 -16.06
CA ASN A 104 6.04 -0.96 -17.44
C ASN A 104 6.04 -2.15 -18.42
N LYS A 105 5.72 -1.90 -19.70
CA LYS A 105 5.83 -2.87 -20.81
C LYS A 105 7.22 -3.49 -20.95
N SER A 106 8.27 -2.79 -20.49
CA SER A 106 9.65 -3.29 -20.41
C SER A 106 9.94 -4.13 -19.16
N ASN A 107 8.92 -4.50 -18.38
CA ASN A 107 8.99 -5.28 -17.14
C ASN A 107 9.81 -4.62 -16.00
N GLN A 108 10.00 -3.30 -16.07
CA GLN A 108 10.61 -2.51 -15.00
C GLN A 108 9.60 -2.25 -13.90
N LYS A 109 9.99 -2.50 -12.65
CA LYS A 109 9.12 -2.32 -11.49
C LYS A 109 9.20 -0.87 -11.01
N ILE A 110 8.06 -0.18 -10.93
CA ILE A 110 7.92 1.10 -10.24
C ILE A 110 7.23 0.90 -8.90
N THR A 111 7.78 1.47 -7.84
CA THR A 111 7.20 1.46 -6.50
C THR A 111 7.08 2.89 -6.01
N VAL A 112 5.87 3.30 -5.67
CA VAL A 112 5.56 4.64 -5.18
C VAL A 112 5.22 4.54 -3.70
N HIS A 113 5.98 5.27 -2.89
CA HIS A 113 5.71 5.42 -1.47
C HIS A 113 5.14 6.80 -1.20
N THR A 114 4.00 6.87 -0.50
CA THR A 114 3.34 8.14 -0.19
C THR A 114 3.13 8.27 1.30
N TRP A 115 3.44 9.44 1.87
CA TRP A 115 3.20 9.72 3.28
C TRP A 115 2.87 11.18 3.52
N CYS A 116 2.13 11.42 4.60
CA CYS A 116 1.83 12.75 5.09
C CYS A 116 2.16 12.81 6.57
N THR A 117 2.75 13.92 7.01
CA THR A 117 2.95 14.18 8.44
C THR A 117 1.67 14.75 9.03
N LYS A 118 1.39 14.45 10.30
CA LYS A 118 0.19 14.95 10.97
C LYS A 118 0.21 16.48 10.96
N TYR A 119 -0.88 17.10 10.49
CA TYR A 119 -1.05 18.56 10.35
C TYR A 119 -0.13 19.23 9.31
N ASP A 120 0.60 18.47 8.51
CA ASP A 120 1.44 19.02 7.44
C ASP A 120 0.71 18.90 6.10
N PRO A 121 0.38 20.02 5.41
CA PRO A 121 -0.34 20.01 4.14
C PRO A 121 0.56 19.64 2.94
N ILE A 122 1.51 18.73 3.17
CA ILE A 122 2.47 18.25 2.18
C ILE A 122 2.23 16.76 1.94
N TYR A 123 1.96 16.45 0.68
CA TYR A 123 1.92 15.11 0.14
C TYR A 123 3.33 14.71 -0.30
N ASN A 124 3.99 13.88 0.51
CA ASN A 124 5.33 13.41 0.21
C ASN A 124 5.23 12.15 -0.65
N VAL A 125 5.92 12.15 -1.79
CA VAL A 125 5.96 11.06 -2.74
C VAL A 125 7.40 10.64 -2.96
N LYS A 126 7.68 9.34 -2.91
CA LYS A 126 8.98 8.77 -3.23
C LYS A 126 8.83 7.67 -4.28
N ILE A 127 9.56 7.80 -5.37
CA ILE A 127 9.51 6.90 -6.52
C ILE A 127 10.79 6.07 -6.58
N VAL A 128 10.62 4.76 -6.48
CA VAL A 128 11.68 3.75 -6.54
C VAL A 128 11.48 2.94 -7.82
N LEU A 129 12.57 2.70 -8.56
CA LEU A 129 12.58 1.89 -9.78
C LEU A 129 13.44 0.66 -9.50
N ASP A 130 12.96 -0.52 -9.87
CA ASP A 130 13.61 -1.83 -9.70
C ASP A 130 14.19 -2.06 -8.30
N ASP A 131 13.48 -1.59 -7.27
CA ASP A 131 13.89 -1.66 -5.86
C ASP A 131 15.26 -0.99 -5.54
N LYS A 132 15.85 -0.25 -6.49
CA LYS A 132 17.08 0.53 -6.32
C LYS A 132 16.77 1.86 -5.63
N ARG A 133 17.15 1.94 -4.35
CA ARG A 133 16.95 3.12 -3.50
C ARG A 133 18.03 4.19 -3.68
N ASP A 134 19.23 3.78 -4.10
CA ASP A 134 20.28 4.68 -4.59
C ASP A 134 19.77 5.33 -5.88
N GLY A 135 19.28 6.57 -5.78
CA GLY A 135 18.60 7.28 -6.87
C GLY A 135 17.06 7.35 -6.78
N ALA A 136 16.46 7.09 -5.61
CA ALA A 136 15.02 7.29 -5.44
C ALA A 136 14.64 8.78 -5.44
N ASN A 137 13.86 9.21 -6.44
CA ASN A 137 13.35 10.57 -6.52
C ASN A 137 12.25 10.80 -5.48
N SER A 138 12.40 11.85 -4.68
CA SER A 138 11.42 12.26 -3.68
C SER A 138 10.90 13.64 -4.02
N GLY A 139 9.58 13.82 -3.97
CA GLY A 139 8.90 15.08 -4.23
C GLY A 139 7.98 15.44 -3.07
N ALA A 140 7.99 16.70 -2.68
CA ALA A 140 7.04 17.29 -1.74
C ALA A 140 6.00 18.08 -2.53
N LEU A 141 4.77 17.59 -2.57
CA LEU A 141 3.66 18.18 -3.31
C LEU A 141 2.69 18.83 -2.32
N ALA A 142 2.55 20.15 -2.33
CA ALA A 142 1.60 20.83 -1.46
C ALA A 142 0.16 20.61 -1.97
N PHE A 143 -0.77 20.24 -1.08
CA PHE A 143 -2.16 19.92 -1.49
C PHE A 143 -2.86 21.07 -2.22
N ASN A 144 -2.53 22.32 -1.88
CA ASN A 144 -3.08 23.51 -2.54
C ASN A 144 -2.70 23.67 -4.04
N LYS A 145 -1.76 22.88 -4.55
CA LYS A 145 -1.37 22.91 -5.96
C LYS A 145 -2.30 22.07 -6.85
N PHE A 146 -3.00 21.12 -6.27
CA PHE A 146 -3.81 20.15 -7.02
C PHE A 146 -5.18 19.89 -6.39
N PHE A 147 -5.50 20.51 -5.25
CA PHE A 147 -6.87 20.63 -4.74
C PHE A 147 -7.39 22.04 -4.90
N ASP A 148 -8.64 22.14 -5.35
CA ASP A 148 -9.38 23.39 -5.43
C ASP A 148 -9.90 23.82 -4.05
N GLU A 149 -10.25 25.09 -3.88
CA GLU A 149 -10.79 25.69 -2.66
C GLU A 149 -12.13 25.08 -2.22
N PHE A 150 -12.82 24.39 -3.14
CA PHE A 150 -14.04 23.64 -2.87
C PHE A 150 -13.80 22.18 -2.43
N GLY A 151 -12.55 21.71 -2.42
CA GLY A 151 -12.19 20.35 -2.04
C GLY A 151 -12.25 19.32 -3.17
N TYR A 152 -12.18 19.77 -4.42
CA TYR A 152 -12.11 18.90 -5.60
C TYR A 152 -10.66 18.71 -6.07
N LEU A 153 -10.33 17.49 -6.49
CA LEU A 153 -9.01 17.15 -7.00
C LEU A 153 -8.88 17.54 -8.48
N ASN A 154 -7.98 18.46 -8.79
CA ASN A 154 -7.58 18.74 -10.17
C ASN A 154 -6.65 17.64 -10.69
N ARG A 155 -7.23 16.67 -11.39
CA ARG A 155 -6.53 15.51 -11.94
C ARG A 155 -5.40 15.86 -12.91
N GLN A 156 -5.55 16.92 -13.68
CA GLN A 156 -4.57 17.27 -14.71
C GLN A 156 -3.30 17.87 -14.08
N GLU A 157 -3.46 18.79 -13.13
CA GLU A 157 -2.34 19.33 -12.37
C GLU A 157 -1.64 18.25 -11.53
N PHE A 158 -2.41 17.37 -10.89
CA PHE A 158 -1.86 16.24 -10.16
C PHE A 158 -1.05 15.31 -11.08
N SER A 159 -1.59 14.98 -12.26
CA SER A 159 -0.91 14.15 -13.25
C SER A 159 0.42 14.78 -13.71
N ASN A 160 0.41 16.08 -14.03
CA ASN A 160 1.62 16.79 -14.46
C ASN A 160 2.72 16.78 -13.39
N LEU A 161 2.34 17.01 -12.12
CA LEU A 161 3.28 17.00 -11.00
C LEU A 161 3.88 15.62 -10.75
N VAL A 162 3.07 14.57 -10.83
CA VAL A 162 3.52 13.18 -10.67
C VAL A 162 4.41 12.77 -11.85
N SER A 163 4.01 13.10 -13.07
CA SER A 163 4.76 12.79 -14.30
C SER A 163 6.15 13.43 -14.27
N GLY A 164 6.24 14.70 -13.86
CA GLY A 164 7.53 15.39 -13.72
C GLY A 164 8.46 14.78 -12.67
N LEU A 165 7.94 14.02 -11.68
CA LEU A 165 8.78 13.27 -10.73
C LEU A 165 9.28 11.94 -11.31
N VAL A 166 8.48 11.33 -12.20
CA VAL A 166 8.85 10.11 -12.94
C VAL A 166 9.91 10.43 -14.00
N GLU A 167 9.70 11.45 -14.82
CA GLU A 167 10.61 11.86 -15.91
C GLU A 167 11.98 12.32 -15.40
N LYS A 168 12.03 13.01 -14.25
CA LYS A 168 13.30 13.38 -13.57
C LYS A 168 14.18 12.18 -13.19
N LYS A 169 13.68 10.96 -13.31
CA LYS A 169 14.44 9.72 -13.05
C LYS A 169 14.84 8.98 -14.33
N GLU A 170 14.12 9.20 -15.43
CA GLU A 170 14.46 8.60 -16.72
C GLU A 170 15.61 9.33 -17.42
N GLN A 171 15.87 10.59 -17.05
CA GLN A 171 17.06 11.37 -17.45
C GLN A 171 18.25 11.12 -16.52
#